data_AF-A0A838FQT2-F1
#
_entry.id   AF-A0A838FQT2-F1
#
_cell.length_a   1.000
_cell.length_b   1.000
_cell.length_c   1.000
_cell.angle_alpha   90.00
_cell.angle_beta   90.00
_cell.angle_gamma   90.00
#
_symmetry.space_group_name_H-M   'P 1'
#
loop_
_entity.id
_entity.type
_entity.pdbx_description
1 polymer ?
#
loop_
_entity_poly.entity_id
_entity_poly.type
_entity_poly.pdbx_seq_one_letter_code
_entity_poly.pdbx_strand_id
1 'polypeptide(L)'
;MVVPQLPRRDAGIGGFLEGFCVPLIEAMWFEVPVFAFKSSAIPETLGEAAVMFTSKDDLANVAATAHLLVQRGKLRRAVIKAQQQRRLHFLPEKVVHLLDRLTEELVGP
;
A
#
# COMPACT_ATOMS: atom_id res chain seq x y z
N MET A 1 20.16 -16.85 -4.52
CA MET A 1 19.09 -17.84 -4.29
C MET A 1 18.15 -17.77 -5.48
N VAL A 2 18.25 -18.73 -6.39
CA VAL A 2 17.38 -18.81 -7.57
C VAL A 2 16.06 -19.42 -7.10
N VAL A 3 14.97 -18.64 -7.15
CA VAL A 3 13.63 -19.16 -6.89
C VAL A 3 13.07 -19.62 -8.24
N PRO A 4 12.69 -20.90 -8.40
CA PRO A 4 12.20 -21.43 -9.66
C PRO A 4 10.85 -20.78 -10.03
N GLN A 5 10.67 -20.44 -11.31
CA GLN A 5 9.41 -19.94 -11.82
C GLN A 5 8.41 -21.10 -11.97
N LEU A 6 7.32 -21.07 -11.19
CA LEU A 6 6.13 -21.89 -11.44
C LEU A 6 5.23 -21.21 -12.50
N PRO A 7 4.42 -21.97 -13.25
CA PRO A 7 3.73 -21.48 -14.44
C PRO A 7 2.61 -20.50 -14.09
N ARG A 8 2.44 -19.49 -14.94
CA ARG A 8 1.38 -18.48 -14.85
C ARG A 8 0.01 -19.14 -14.95
N ARG A 9 -0.88 -18.83 -14.01
CA ARG A 9 -2.32 -19.07 -14.14
C ARG A 9 -3.05 -17.74 -14.12
N ASP A 10 -3.57 -17.40 -15.30
CA ASP A 10 -4.55 -16.35 -15.52
C ASP A 10 -5.92 -16.99 -15.25
N ALA A 11 -6.43 -16.86 -14.02
CA ALA A 11 -7.81 -17.20 -13.67
C ALA A 11 -8.15 -16.51 -12.36
N GLY A 12 -9.32 -15.86 -12.31
CA GLY A 12 -9.78 -15.05 -11.20
C GLY A 12 -10.00 -15.83 -9.89
N ILE A 13 -10.47 -15.06 -8.90
CA ILE A 13 -10.77 -15.39 -7.51
C ILE A 13 -9.56 -15.21 -6.56
N GLY A 14 -9.59 -14.11 -5.79
CA GLY A 14 -9.11 -14.00 -4.40
C GLY A 14 -7.61 -14.16 -4.10
N GLY A 15 -6.99 -13.09 -3.59
CA GLY A 15 -5.79 -13.21 -2.76
C GLY A 15 -4.52 -12.60 -3.36
N PHE A 16 -4.31 -11.31 -3.13
CA PHE A 16 -2.96 -10.78 -2.85
C PHE A 16 -2.98 -9.66 -1.79
N LEU A 17 -4.17 -9.15 -1.45
CA LEU A 17 -4.46 -8.31 -0.27
C LEU A 17 -5.88 -8.64 0.25
N GLU A 18 -6.07 -9.81 0.86
CA GLU A 18 -7.30 -10.04 1.62
C GLU A 18 -7.18 -9.33 2.98
N GLY A 19 -8.06 -8.35 3.21
CA GLY A 19 -8.18 -7.62 4.48
C GLY A 19 -7.38 -6.33 4.56
N PHE A 20 -8.08 -5.18 4.65
CA PHE A 20 -7.70 -3.81 5.09
C PHE A 20 -6.30 -3.22 4.74
N CYS A 21 -5.45 -3.93 4.01
CA CYS A 21 -4.06 -3.57 3.72
C CYS A 21 -3.23 -3.21 4.98
N VAL A 22 -3.50 -3.83 6.13
CA VAL A 22 -2.82 -3.53 7.41
C VAL A 22 -1.29 -3.58 7.31
N PRO A 23 -0.66 -4.61 6.66
CA PRO A 23 0.79 -4.67 6.55
C PRO A 23 1.42 -3.45 5.83
N LEU A 24 0.67 -2.83 4.91
CA LEU A 24 1.15 -1.63 4.22
C LEU A 24 1.17 -0.42 5.15
N ILE A 25 0.18 -0.30 6.03
CA ILE A 25 0.11 0.76 7.04
C ILE A 25 1.20 0.54 8.09
N GLU A 26 1.44 -0.70 8.52
CA GLU A 26 2.53 -1.06 9.43
C GLU A 26 3.90 -0.69 8.85
N ALA A 27 4.14 -0.94 7.56
CA ALA A 27 5.37 -0.51 6.88
C ALA A 27 5.58 1.02 6.96
N MET A 28 4.50 1.82 6.97
CA MET A 28 4.57 3.28 7.17
C MET A 28 5.04 3.67 8.57
N TRP A 29 4.71 2.87 9.59
CA TRP A 29 5.16 3.09 10.96
C TRP A 29 6.63 2.71 11.15
N PHE A 30 7.08 1.63 10.51
CA PHE A 30 8.48 1.18 10.56
C PHE A 30 9.42 1.91 9.58
N GLU A 31 8.93 2.94 8.88
CA GLU A 31 9.69 3.68 7.89
C GLU A 31 10.32 2.79 6.80
N VAL A 32 9.59 1.74 6.43
CA VAL A 32 9.91 0.86 5.30
C VAL A 32 9.21 1.44 4.06
N PRO A 33 9.94 1.83 3.01
CA PRO A 33 9.33 2.45 1.84
C PRO A 33 8.45 1.44 1.08
N VAL A 34 7.22 1.82 0.79
CA VAL A 34 6.24 0.95 0.12
C VAL A 34 6.38 1.06 -1.40
N PHE A 35 6.52 -0.09 -2.05
CA PHE A 35 6.47 -0.27 -3.50
C PHE A 35 5.40 -1.30 -3.85
N ALA A 36 4.40 -0.91 -4.62
CA ALA A 36 3.20 -1.72 -4.78
C ALA A 36 2.63 -1.70 -6.21
N PHE A 37 1.95 -2.79 -6.58
CA PHE A 37 1.19 -2.83 -7.84
C PHE A 37 -0.12 -2.08 -7.67
N LYS A 38 -0.43 -1.17 -8.61
CA LYS A 38 -1.61 -0.30 -8.56
C LYS A 38 -2.89 -1.07 -8.92
N SER A 39 -3.40 -1.87 -8.00
CA SER A 39 -4.65 -2.63 -8.17
C SER A 39 -5.51 -2.64 -6.90
N SER A 40 -6.81 -2.90 -7.06
CA SER A 40 -7.74 -3.07 -5.93
C SER A 40 -7.74 -1.84 -5.00
N ALA A 41 -7.75 -2.04 -3.68
CA ALA A 41 -7.76 -0.98 -2.68
C ALA A 41 -6.38 -0.31 -2.44
N ILE A 42 -5.31 -0.71 -3.15
CA ILE A 42 -3.98 -0.13 -2.97
C ILE A 42 -3.94 1.39 -3.21
N PRO A 43 -4.48 1.92 -4.34
CA PRO A 43 -4.37 3.35 -4.63
C PRO A 43 -5.10 4.20 -3.58
N GLU A 44 -6.24 3.69 -3.11
CA GLU A 44 -7.05 4.33 -2.08
C GLU A 44 -6.35 4.27 -0.72
N THR A 45 -5.72 3.14 -0.38
CA THR A 45 -5.01 2.97 0.90
C THR A 45 -3.73 3.81 0.94
N LEU A 46 -2.89 3.73 -0.08
CA LEU A 46 -1.57 4.33 -0.09
C LEU A 46 -1.58 5.81 -0.50
N GLY A 47 -2.49 6.23 -1.38
CA GLY A 47 -2.44 7.57 -1.95
C GLY A 47 -1.06 7.87 -2.54
N GLU A 48 -0.45 8.98 -2.15
CA GLU A 48 0.90 9.37 -2.57
C GLU A 48 2.03 8.78 -1.69
N ALA A 49 1.69 7.95 -0.70
CA ALA A 49 2.64 7.40 0.27
C ALA A 49 3.37 6.15 -0.22
N ALA A 50 3.37 5.88 -1.53
CA ALA A 50 4.07 4.74 -2.09
C ALA A 50 4.47 5.02 -3.54
N VAL A 51 5.50 4.32 -3.99
CA VAL A 51 5.76 4.21 -5.43
C VAL A 51 4.89 3.08 -5.95
N MET A 52 4.06 3.37 -6.95
CA MET A 52 3.14 2.40 -7.53
C MET A 52 3.44 2.17 -9.00
N PHE A 53 3.35 0.91 -9.44
CA PHE A 53 3.52 0.52 -10.84
C PHE A 53 2.25 -0.17 -11.37
N THR A 54 1.99 -0.02 -12.67
CA THR A 54 0.74 -0.46 -13.32
C THR A 54 0.91 -1.58 -14.34
N SER A 55 2.13 -1.82 -14.84
CA SER A 55 2.42 -2.90 -15.80
C SER A 55 3.40 -3.90 -15.20
N LYS A 56 3.20 -5.17 -15.53
CA LYS A 56 4.11 -6.28 -15.19
C LYS A 56 4.97 -6.71 -16.39
N ASP A 57 4.88 -6.00 -17.51
CA ASP A 57 5.56 -6.34 -18.76
C ASP A 57 6.97 -5.77 -18.80
N ASP A 58 7.19 -4.62 -18.15
CA ASP A 58 8.49 -3.97 -18.00
C ASP A 58 9.08 -4.21 -16.61
N LEU A 59 9.47 -5.47 -16.34
CA LEU A 59 10.07 -5.85 -15.07
C LEU A 59 11.43 -5.18 -14.84
N ALA A 60 12.14 -4.79 -15.90
CA ALA A 60 13.43 -4.10 -15.79
C ALA A 60 13.26 -2.72 -15.14
N ASN A 61 12.29 -1.93 -15.59
CA ASN A 61 11.99 -0.63 -14.99
C ASN A 61 11.41 -0.76 -13.58
N VAL A 62 10.55 -1.77 -13.34
CA VAL A 62 10.04 -2.08 -11.99
C VAL A 62 11.20 -2.37 -11.02
N ALA A 63 12.16 -3.20 -11.43
CA ALA A 63 13.33 -3.52 -10.62
C ALA A 63 14.26 -2.32 -10.42
N ALA A 64 14.51 -1.52 -11.45
CA ALA A 64 15.31 -0.30 -11.35
C ALA A 64 14.69 0.71 -10.37
N THR A 65 13.38 0.88 -10.44
CA THR A 65 12.63 1.76 -9.53
C THR A 65 12.70 1.25 -8.09
N ALA A 66 12.48 -0.05 -7.87
CA ALA A 66 12.62 -0.66 -6.56
C ALA A 66 14.04 -0.49 -6.00
N HIS A 67 15.06 -0.65 -6.85
CA HIS A 67 16.45 -0.45 -6.48
C HIS A 67 16.72 1.00 -6.03
N LEU A 68 16.25 2.00 -6.77
CA LEU A 68 16.37 3.40 -6.38
C LEU A 68 15.64 3.71 -5.07
N LEU A 69 14.52 3.04 -4.81
CA LEU A 69 13.72 3.25 -3.59
C LEU A 69 14.42 2.72 -2.33
N VAL A 70 15.15 1.60 -2.42
CA VAL A 70 15.86 1.02 -1.25
C VAL A 70 17.17 1.75 -0.93
N GLN A 71 17.71 2.53 -1.88
CA GLN A 71 18.87 3.37 -1.62
C GLN A 71 18.54 4.49 -0.62
N ARG A 72 19.55 4.96 0.12
CA ARG A 72 19.44 6.13 1.05
C ARG A 72 19.38 7.47 0.31
N GLY A 73 18.56 7.54 -0.74
CA GLY A 73 18.45 8.67 -1.67
C GLY A 73 17.26 9.60 -1.39
N LYS A 74 17.09 10.59 -2.27
CA LYS A 74 16.00 11.57 -2.22
C LYS A 74 14.63 10.89 -2.35
N LEU A 75 14.50 9.90 -3.24
CA LEU A 75 13.26 9.15 -3.48
C LEU A 75 12.76 8.48 -2.19
N ARG A 76 13.61 7.70 -1.52
CA ARG A 76 13.27 7.08 -0.24
C ARG A 76 12.78 8.10 0.78
N ARG A 77 13.51 9.21 0.96
CA ARG A 77 13.14 10.25 1.93
C ARG A 77 11.77 10.89 1.62
N ALA A 78 11.49 11.15 0.34
CA ALA A 78 10.20 11.68 -0.09
C ALA A 78 9.06 10.71 0.24
N VAL A 79 9.25 9.43 -0.09
CA VAL A 79 8.27 8.37 0.18
C VAL A 79 8.04 8.19 1.68
N ILE A 80 9.10 8.14 2.50
CA ILE A 80 8.95 8.04 3.96
C ILE A 80 8.22 9.25 4.53
N LYS A 81 8.50 10.47 4.05
CA LYS A 81 7.79 11.68 4.50
C LYS A 81 6.29 11.58 4.16
N ALA A 82 5.94 11.11 2.96
CA ALA A 82 4.54 10.90 2.58
C ALA A 82 3.87 9.81 3.44
N GLN A 83 4.56 8.70 3.72
CA GLN A 83 4.10 7.64 4.61
C GLN A 83 3.84 8.12 6.04
N GLN A 84 4.70 8.98 6.57
CA GLN A 84 4.53 9.58 7.89
C GLN A 84 3.26 10.43 7.98
N GLN A 85 2.85 11.11 6.91
CA GLN A 85 1.59 11.85 6.87
C GLN A 85 0.39 10.91 6.68
N ARG A 86 0.50 9.98 5.73
CA ARG A 86 -0.60 9.09 5.37
C ARG A 86 -1.04 8.18 6.51
N ARG A 87 -0.10 7.63 7.29
CA ARG A 87 -0.40 6.72 8.40
C ARG A 87 -1.31 7.34 9.47
N LEU A 88 -1.30 8.68 9.60
CA LEU A 88 -2.13 9.40 10.57
C LEU A 88 -3.64 9.31 10.26
N HIS A 89 -4.00 9.01 9.00
CA HIS A 89 -5.40 8.82 8.60
C HIS A 89 -6.02 7.53 9.17
N PHE A 90 -5.18 6.59 9.60
CA PHE A 90 -5.59 5.28 10.10
C PHE A 90 -5.51 5.20 11.63
N LEU A 91 -5.32 6.34 12.30
CA LEU A 91 -5.34 6.41 13.75
C LEU A 91 -6.77 6.20 14.29
N PRO A 92 -6.93 5.56 15.46
CA PRO A 92 -8.26 5.30 16.04
C PRO A 92 -9.11 6.57 16.14
N GLU A 93 -8.53 7.70 16.53
CA GLU A 93 -9.25 8.97 16.69
C GLU A 93 -9.84 9.49 15.38
N LYS A 94 -9.27 9.09 14.22
CA LYS A 94 -9.81 9.44 12.91
C LYS A 94 -10.93 8.50 12.45
N VAL A 95 -10.94 7.26 12.93
CA VAL A 95 -11.88 6.22 12.50
C VAL A 95 -13.10 6.14 13.41
N VAL A 96 -12.93 6.34 14.72
CA VAL A 96 -14.03 6.25 15.72
C VAL A 96 -15.16 7.22 15.39
N HIS A 97 -14.86 8.47 15.06
CA HIS A 97 -15.89 9.45 14.66
C HIS A 97 -16.65 9.09 13.37
N LEU A 98 -16.07 8.26 12.51
CA LEU A 98 -16.78 7.74 11.34
C LEU A 98 -17.74 6.63 11.75
N LEU A 99 -17.31 5.73 12.63
CA LEU A 99 -18.13 4.65 13.17
C LEU A 99 -19.32 5.20 13.95
N ASP A 100 -19.13 6.20 14.82
CA ASP A 100 -20.21 6.81 15.60
C ASP A 100 -21.29 7.39 14.68
N ARG A 101 -20.89 8.20 13.68
CA ARG A 101 -21.82 8.76 12.69
C ARG A 101 -22.59 7.70 11.93
N LEU A 102 -21.90 6.67 11.43
CA LEU A 102 -22.55 5.60 10.67
C LEU A 102 -23.53 4.79 11.55
N THR A 103 -23.21 4.63 12.83
CA THR A 103 -24.09 3.94 13.79
C THR A 103 -25.34 4.77 14.08
N GLU A 104 -25.20 6.09 14.24
CA GLU A 104 -26.34 7.01 14.36
C GLU A 104 -27.22 7.01 13.10
N GLU A 105 -26.64 7.01 11.89
CA GLU A 105 -27.40 6.95 10.64
C GLU A 105 -28.17 5.63 10.45
N LEU A 106 -27.62 4.50 10.92
CA LEU A 106 -28.18 3.18 10.67
C LEU A 106 -29.13 2.69 11.78
N VAL A 107 -28.94 3.15 13.01
CA VAL A 107 -29.63 2.64 14.21
C VAL A 107 -30.25 3.76 15.06
N GLY A 108 -30.07 5.02 14.66
CA GLY A 108 -30.73 6.16 15.29
C GLY A 108 -32.26 6.09 15.17
N PRO A 109 -33.00 6.73 16.10
CA PRO A 109 -34.46 6.71 16.14
C PRO A 109 -35.13 7.32 14.91
#